data_AF-A0A1V5BPG6-F1
#
_entry.id   AF-A0A1V5BPG6-F1
#
_cell.length_a   1.000
_cell.length_b   1.000
_cell.length_c   1.000
_cell.angle_alpha   90.00
_cell.angle_beta   90.00
_cell.angle_gamma   90.00
#
_symmetry.space_group_name_H-M   'P 1'
#
loop_
_entity.id
_entity.type
_entity.pdbx_description
1 polymer ?
#
loop_
_entity_poly.entity_id
_entity_poly.type
_entity_poly.pdbx_seq_one_letter_code
_entity_poly.pdbx_strand_id
1 'polypeptide(L)'
;MTLRSAIELFRDHQKNSDREKTRESYSYLFRNLEALLGDTAIDDISSQDLYQFLLLLTEGCARSTARLRYAQLKAFFNFIIQSTKISMINPCSDPLLRSSHQTEGHHWPRGNRRDYLPLPESEKQANP
;
A
#
# COMPACT_ATOMS: atom_id res chain seq x y z
N MET A 1 14.61 -14.50 -9.89
CA MET A 1 14.55 -14.61 -8.41
C MET A 1 13.08 -14.82 -8.06
N THR A 2 12.73 -15.76 -7.18
CA THR A 2 11.33 -15.93 -6.76
C THR A 2 10.92 -14.86 -5.75
N LEU A 3 9.61 -14.60 -5.66
CA LEU A 3 9.08 -13.65 -4.67
C LEU A 3 9.46 -14.05 -3.24
N ARG A 4 9.40 -15.34 -2.89
CA ARG A 4 9.78 -15.82 -1.55
C ARG A 4 11.21 -15.40 -1.19
N SER A 5 12.17 -15.66 -2.09
CA SER A 5 13.57 -15.28 -1.87
C SER A 5 13.76 -13.75 -1.82
N ALA A 6 12.98 -13.00 -2.60
CA ALA A 6 12.97 -11.53 -2.51
C ALA A 6 12.45 -11.03 -1.16
N ILE A 7 11.39 -11.63 -0.63
CA ILE A 7 10.84 -11.30 0.70
C ILE A 7 11.87 -11.60 1.80
N GLU A 8 12.58 -12.73 1.72
CA GLU A 8 13.64 -13.08 2.65
C GLU A 8 14.78 -12.06 2.63
N LEU A 9 15.26 -11.69 1.43
CA LEU A 9 16.29 -10.67 1.24
C LEU A 9 15.87 -9.32 1.87
N PHE A 10 14.62 -8.91 1.66
CA PHE A 10 14.10 -7.69 2.27
C PHE A 10 14.00 -7.81 3.79
N ARG A 11 13.49 -8.92 4.34
CA ARG A 11 13.40 -9.14 5.80
C ARG A 11 14.78 -9.08 6.46
N ASP A 12 15.82 -9.62 5.82
CA ASP A 12 17.18 -9.57 6.34
C ASP A 12 17.77 -8.15 6.32
N HIS A 13 17.45 -7.36 5.29
CA HIS A 13 17.75 -5.92 5.30
C HIS A 13 17.01 -5.19 6.45
N GLN A 14 15.71 -5.46 6.63
CA GLN A 14 14.92 -4.81 7.68
C GLN A 14 15.42 -5.11 9.10
N LYS A 15 15.93 -6.32 9.36
CA LYS A 15 16.51 -6.67 10.68
C LYS A 15 17.63 -5.73 11.09
N ASN A 16 18.40 -5.21 10.13
CA ASN A 16 19.56 -4.36 10.36
C ASN A 16 19.25 -2.86 10.33
N SER A 17 18.05 -2.46 9.88
CA SER A 17 17.76 -1.04 9.58
C SER A 17 16.42 -0.52 10.14
N ASP A 18 15.43 -1.39 10.33
CA ASP A 18 14.06 -0.99 10.70
C ASP A 18 13.73 -1.25 12.17
N ARG A 19 12.88 -0.39 12.75
CA ARG A 19 12.27 -0.62 14.06
C ARG A 19 11.37 -1.86 14.02
N GLU A 20 11.29 -2.57 15.14
CA GLU A 20 10.47 -3.77 15.30
C GLU A 20 9.01 -3.58 14.85
N LYS A 21 8.37 -2.47 15.23
CA LYS A 21 6.99 -2.16 14.81
C LYS A 21 6.82 -2.05 13.30
N THR A 22 7.85 -1.56 12.60
CA THR A 22 7.82 -1.50 11.13
C THR A 22 7.84 -2.92 10.58
N ARG A 23 8.78 -3.76 11.05
CA ARG A 23 8.88 -5.18 10.66
C ARG A 23 7.58 -5.94 10.88
N GLU A 24 6.96 -5.74 12.04
CA GLU A 24 5.66 -6.36 12.37
C GLU A 24 4.55 -5.87 11.46
N SER A 25 4.54 -4.58 11.08
CA SER A 25 3.59 -4.08 10.11
C SER A 25 3.74 -4.77 8.74
N TYR A 26 4.96 -5.03 8.29
CA TYR A 26 5.24 -5.74 7.03
C TYR A 26 4.92 -7.24 7.09
N SER A 27 4.92 -7.87 8.28
CA SER A 27 4.72 -9.32 8.43
C SER A 27 3.39 -9.78 7.83
N TYR A 28 2.30 -9.08 8.13
CA TYR A 28 0.97 -9.37 7.59
C TYR A 28 0.91 -9.24 6.07
N LEU A 29 1.55 -8.21 5.52
CA LEU A 29 1.60 -7.99 4.07
C LEU A 29 2.32 -9.14 3.38
N PHE A 30 3.52 -9.48 3.85
CA PHE A 30 4.34 -10.50 3.20
C PHE A 30 3.78 -11.91 3.37
N ARG A 31 3.19 -12.24 4.51
CA ARG A 31 2.56 -13.56 4.70
C ARG A 31 1.50 -13.83 3.64
N ASN A 32 0.64 -12.85 3.37
CA ASN A 32 -0.44 -13.01 2.39
C ASN A 32 0.09 -12.94 0.94
N LEU A 33 1.06 -12.07 0.67
CA LEU A 33 1.66 -11.96 -0.67
C LEU A 33 2.42 -13.24 -1.05
N GLU A 34 3.20 -13.79 -0.11
CA GLU A 34 3.95 -15.03 -0.27
C GLU A 34 3.02 -16.24 -0.46
N ALA A 35 1.88 -16.28 0.23
CA ALA A 35 0.89 -17.34 0.04
C ALA A 35 0.26 -17.33 -1.37
N LEU A 36 0.15 -16.17 -2.00
CA LEU A 36 -0.46 -16.02 -3.33
C LEU A 36 0.54 -16.16 -4.48
N LEU A 37 1.75 -15.61 -4.32
CA LEU A 37 2.71 -15.40 -5.41
C LEU A 37 4.12 -15.92 -5.08
N GLY A 38 4.31 -16.65 -3.97
CA GLY A 38 5.63 -16.96 -3.42
C GLY A 38 6.58 -17.69 -4.36
N ASP A 39 6.04 -18.58 -5.20
CA ASP A 39 6.81 -19.35 -6.19
C ASP A 39 6.95 -18.65 -7.55
N THR A 40 6.24 -17.53 -7.75
CA THR A 40 6.32 -16.72 -8.96
C THR A 40 7.65 -15.97 -9.01
N ALA A 41 8.24 -15.83 -10.21
CA ALA A 41 9.40 -14.99 -10.40
C ALA A 41 9.03 -13.51 -10.18
N ILE A 42 9.90 -12.75 -9.51
CA ILE A 42 9.62 -11.36 -9.12
C ILE A 42 9.35 -10.45 -10.33
N ASP A 43 9.97 -10.76 -11.46
CA ASP A 43 9.88 -10.10 -12.76
C ASP A 43 8.66 -10.52 -13.59
N ASP A 44 8.01 -11.63 -13.24
CA ASP A 44 6.75 -12.07 -13.86
C ASP A 44 5.51 -11.50 -13.15
N ILE A 45 5.68 -10.85 -11.98
CA ILE A 45 4.56 -10.27 -11.23
C ILE A 45 4.08 -8.99 -11.91
N SER A 46 2.84 -9.00 -12.39
CA SER A 46 2.24 -7.85 -13.06
C SER A 46 1.61 -6.85 -12.09
N SER A 47 1.39 -5.62 -12.58
CA SER A 47 0.62 -4.60 -11.86
C SER A 47 -0.82 -5.04 -11.57
N GLN A 48 -1.42 -5.87 -12.43
CA GLN A 48 -2.76 -6.41 -12.22
C GLN A 48 -2.78 -7.39 -11.05
N ASP A 49 -1.78 -8.28 -10.94
CA ASP A 49 -1.69 -9.24 -9.84
C ASP A 49 -1.60 -8.52 -8.49
N LEU A 50 -0.77 -7.47 -8.44
CA LEU A 50 -0.63 -6.64 -7.24
C LEU A 50 -1.89 -5.83 -6.91
N TYR A 51 -2.62 -5.37 -7.93
CA TYR A 51 -3.89 -4.67 -7.74
C TYR A 51 -4.94 -5.60 -7.13
N GLN A 52 -5.12 -6.80 -7.68
CA GLN A 52 -6.06 -7.79 -7.14
C GLN A 52 -5.67 -8.21 -5.72
N PHE A 53 -4.37 -8.44 -5.48
CA PHE A 53 -3.87 -8.72 -4.15
C PHE A 53 -4.19 -7.59 -3.16
N LEU A 54 -3.93 -6.32 -3.53
CA LEU A 54 -4.21 -5.17 -2.67
C LEU A 54 -5.70 -4.99 -2.40
N LEU A 55 -6.55 -5.20 -3.41
CA LEU A 55 -8.01 -5.17 -3.24
C LEU A 55 -8.46 -6.18 -2.18
N LEU A 56 -8.04 -7.44 -2.32
CA LEU A 56 -8.38 -8.50 -1.37
C LEU A 56 -7.81 -8.24 0.02
N LEU A 57 -6.54 -7.83 0.11
CA LEU A 57 -5.87 -7.59 1.38
C LEU A 57 -6.48 -6.43 2.18
N THR A 58 -7.09 -5.47 1.47
CA THR A 58 -7.58 -4.21 2.06
C THR A 58 -9.10 -4.08 2.01
N GLU A 59 -9.80 -5.15 1.63
CA GLU A 59 -11.26 -5.21 1.68
C GLU A 59 -11.75 -4.90 3.11
N GLY A 60 -12.75 -4.02 3.21
CA GLY A 60 -13.29 -3.57 4.50
C GLY A 60 -12.35 -2.73 5.37
N CYS A 61 -11.11 -2.45 4.93
CA CYS A 61 -10.15 -1.67 5.70
C CYS A 61 -10.34 -0.15 5.51
N ALA A 62 -9.89 0.62 6.49
CA ALA A 62 -9.80 2.07 6.33
C ALA A 62 -8.84 2.46 5.19
N ARG A 63 -9.14 3.57 4.50
CA ARG A 63 -8.32 4.11 3.40
C ARG A 63 -6.86 4.34 3.80
N SER A 64 -6.61 4.75 5.05
CA SER A 64 -5.26 4.91 5.60
C SER A 64 -4.48 3.60 5.61
N THR A 65 -5.13 2.49 5.98
CA THR A 65 -4.56 1.15 5.97
C THR A 65 -4.24 0.71 4.55
N ALA A 66 -5.18 0.88 3.60
CA ALA A 66 -4.94 0.54 2.20
C ALA A 66 -3.74 1.30 1.62
N ARG A 67 -3.64 2.61 1.90
CA ARG A 67 -2.51 3.43 1.48
C ARG A 67 -1.19 2.98 2.11
N LEU A 68 -1.21 2.58 3.39
CA LEU A 68 -0.04 2.02 4.05
C LEU A 68 0.41 0.72 3.36
N ARG A 69 -0.51 -0.20 3.05
CA ARG A 69 -0.19 -1.46 2.35
C ARG A 69 0.41 -1.21 0.98
N TYR A 70 -0.16 -0.30 0.21
CA TYR A 70 0.41 0.11 -1.08
C TYR A 70 1.82 0.70 -0.94
N ALA A 71 2.03 1.61 0.03
CA ALA A 71 3.35 2.21 0.24
C ALA A 71 4.42 1.17 0.63
N GLN A 72 4.04 0.19 1.47
CA GLN A 72 4.91 -0.91 1.85
C GLN A 72 5.30 -1.79 0.65
N LEU A 73 4.32 -2.18 -0.18
CA LEU A 73 4.56 -2.92 -1.44
C LEU A 73 5.49 -2.16 -2.37
N LYS A 74 5.23 -0.87 -2.58
CA LYS A 74 6.05 -0.03 -3.44
C LYS A 74 7.50 0.06 -2.94
N ALA A 75 7.70 0.24 -1.64
CA ALA A 75 9.02 0.28 -1.03
C ALA A 75 9.77 -1.06 -1.19
N PHE A 76 9.07 -2.18 -1.01
CA PHE A 76 9.62 -3.51 -1.24
C PHE A 76 10.14 -3.68 -2.68
N PHE A 77 9.33 -3.43 -3.70
CA PHE A 77 9.77 -3.57 -5.09
C PHE A 77 10.90 -2.59 -5.46
N ASN A 78 10.86 -1.36 -4.94
CA ASN A 78 11.96 -0.41 -5.13
C ASN A 78 13.27 -0.94 -4.55
N PHE A 79 13.24 -1.53 -3.36
CA PHE A 79 14.42 -2.13 -2.75
C PHE A 79 14.94 -3.30 -3.59
N ILE A 80 14.06 -4.20 -4.05
CA ILE A 80 14.49 -5.37 -4.82
C ILE A 80 15.15 -4.94 -6.13
N ILE A 81 14.56 -4.02 -6.88
CA ILE A 81 15.13 -3.48 -8.12
C ILE A 81 16.54 -2.91 -7.87
N GLN A 82 16.72 -2.13 -6.79
CA GLN A 82 18.00 -1.51 -6.45
C GLN A 82 19.05 -2.51 -5.98
N SER A 83 18.66 -3.48 -5.14
CA SER A 83 19.58 -4.44 -4.50
C SER A 83 20.01 -5.58 -5.44
N THR A 84 19.12 -6.01 -6.32
CA THR A 84 19.35 -7.15 -7.22
C THR A 84 19.76 -6.74 -8.63
N LYS A 85 19.66 -5.44 -8.96
CA LYS A 85 19.90 -4.88 -10.30
C LYS A 85 19.05 -5.54 -11.39
N ILE A 86 17.89 -6.10 -11.02
CA ILE A 86 16.91 -6.61 -11.99
C ILE A 86 16.38 -5.43 -12.81
N SER A 87 16.44 -5.57 -14.13
CA SER A 87 15.94 -4.57 -15.07
C SER A 87 14.42 -4.66 -15.22
N MET A 88 13.68 -4.37 -14.15
CA MET A 88 12.22 -4.30 -14.15
C MET A 88 11.73 -2.93 -13.71
N ILE A 89 10.59 -2.50 -14.25
CA ILE A 89 9.87 -1.32 -13.76
C ILE A 89 9.09 -1.75 -12.53
N ASN A 90 9.06 -0.91 -11.49
CA ASN A 90 8.26 -1.21 -10.30
C ASN A 90 6.78 -1.39 -10.70
N PRO A 91 6.18 -2.57 -10.50
CA PRO A 91 4.79 -2.83 -10.91
C PRO A 91 3.79 -1.96 -10.15
N CYS A 92 4.16 -1.42 -8.97
CA CYS A 92 3.36 -0.45 -8.23
C CYS A 92 3.37 0.97 -8.83
N SER A 93 4.23 1.26 -9.81
CA SER A 93 4.27 2.57 -10.49
C SER A 93 3.22 2.72 -11.58
N ASP A 94 2.55 1.63 -11.96
CA ASP A 94 1.48 1.65 -12.94
C ASP A 94 0.33 2.57 -12.48
N PRO A 95 -0.21 3.43 -13.37
CA PRO A 95 -1.37 4.27 -13.08
C PRO A 95 -2.57 3.53 -12.48
N LEU A 96 -2.77 2.24 -12.81
CA LEU A 96 -3.80 1.37 -12.27
C LEU A 96 -3.75 1.29 -10.74
N LEU A 97 -2.54 1.19 -10.18
CA LEU A 97 -2.30 1.12 -8.74
C LEU A 97 -2.15 2.51 -8.11
N ARG A 98 -1.77 3.50 -8.92
CA ARG A 98 -1.59 4.87 -8.47
C ARG A 98 -2.93 5.54 -8.20
N SER A 99 -3.91 5.42 -9.09
CA SER A 99 -5.19 6.15 -8.99
C SER A 99 -6.11 5.65 -7.86
N SER A 100 -6.08 4.36 -7.53
CA SER A 100 -6.89 3.76 -6.44
C SER A 100 -6.37 4.14 -5.04
N HIS A 101 -5.10 4.52 -4.92
CA HIS A 101 -4.42 4.73 -3.64
C HIS A 101 -3.82 6.14 -3.47
N GLN A 102 -3.74 6.92 -4.54
CA GLN A 102 -3.35 8.32 -4.53
C GLN A 102 -4.60 9.18 -4.36
N THR A 103 -4.56 10.05 -3.35
CA THR A 103 -5.44 11.20 -3.29
C THR A 103 -5.14 12.07 -4.50
N GLU A 104 -6.08 12.17 -5.44
CA GLU A 104 -6.21 13.40 -6.22
C GLU A 104 -6.19 14.56 -5.22
N GLY A 105 -5.38 15.57 -5.49
CA GLY A 105 -4.95 16.61 -4.56
C GLY A 105 -6.04 17.59 -4.11
N HIS A 106 -7.11 17.10 -3.49
CA HIS A 106 -7.92 17.93 -2.62
C HIS A 106 -7.31 17.89 -1.22
N HIS A 107 -6.71 19.01 -0.83
CA HIS A 107 -6.44 19.27 0.58
C HIS A 107 -7.78 19.12 1.32
N TRP A 108 -7.85 18.15 2.22
CA TRP A 108 -8.88 18.13 3.26
C TRP A 108 -8.12 18.15 4.58
N PRO A 109 -8.35 19.13 5.47
CA PRO A 109 -7.71 19.13 6.76
C PRO A 109 -8.17 17.87 7.51
N ARG A 110 -7.24 17.23 8.23
CA ARG A 110 -7.53 16.03 9.01
C ARG A 110 -8.49 16.39 10.15
N GLY A 111 -9.79 16.28 9.92
CA GLY A 111 -10.86 16.42 10.91
C GLY A 111 -11.59 15.11 11.15
N ASN A 112 -11.96 14.84 12.39
CA ASN A 112 -12.65 13.62 12.78
C ASN A 112 -14.04 13.55 12.12
N ARG A 113 -14.51 12.32 11.87
CA ARG A 113 -15.79 11.98 11.19
C ARG A 113 -17.07 12.51 11.90
N ARG A 114 -16.95 13.31 12.96
CA ARG A 114 -18.07 13.90 13.71
C ARG A 114 -18.42 15.33 13.28
N ASP A 115 -17.55 16.01 12.54
CA ASP A 115 -17.72 17.43 12.21
C ASP A 115 -18.53 17.68 10.91
N TYR A 116 -19.05 16.62 10.27
CA TYR A 116 -19.78 16.70 9.00
C TYR A 116 -21.19 16.09 9.10
N LEU A 117 -21.94 16.44 10.14
CA LEU A 117 -23.40 16.35 10.05
C LEU A 117 -23.91 17.66 9.43
N PRO A 118 -24.66 17.65 8.32
CA PRO A 118 -25.24 18.87 7.78
C PRO A 118 -26.19 19.47 8.81
N LEU A 119 -25.99 20.75 9.15
CA LEU A 119 -26.88 21.50 10.03
C LEU A 119 -28.30 21.53 9.43
N PRO A 120 -29.35 21.29 10.24
CA PRO A 120 -30.72 21.31 9.75
C PRO A 120 -31.07 22.68 9.16
N GLU A 121 -31.86 22.68 8.08
CA GLU A 121 -32.18 23.86 7.26
C GLU A 121 -32.85 25.02 8.00
N SER A 122 -33.22 24.84 9.27
CA SER A 122 -33.83 25.87 10.12
C SER A 122 -32.90 27.05 10.45
N GLU A 123 -31.59 26.96 10.21
CA GLU A 123 -30.65 28.08 10.46
C GLU A 123 -30.29 28.92 9.22
N LYS A 124 -30.87 28.66 8.04
CA LYS A 124 -30.57 29.47 6.82
C LYS A 124 -31.33 30.79 6.74
N GLN A 125 -32.17 31.13 7.72
CA GLN A 125 -33.02 32.31 7.67
C GLN A 125 -32.92 33.16 8.94
N ALA A 126 -31.73 33.68 9.23
CA ALA A 126 -31.56 34.88 10.03
C ALA A 126 -30.13 35.39 9.85
N ASN A 127 -29.93 36.49 9.13
CA ASN A 127 -29.82 37.82 9.73
C ASN A 127 -29.38 38.83 8.62
N PRO A 128 -29.41 40.14 8.87
CA PRO A 128 -30.19 41.14 8.15
C PRO A 128 -29.36 42.02 7.19
#